data_AF-A0AAN9HSA6-F1
#
_entry.id   AF-A0AAN9HSA6-F1
#
_cell.length_a   1.000
_cell.length_b   1.000
_cell.length_c   1.000
_cell.angle_alpha   90.00
_cell.angle_beta   90.00
_cell.angle_gamma   90.00
#
_symmetry.space_group_name_H-M   'P 1'
#
loop_
_entity.id
_entity.type
_entity.pdbx_description
1 polymer ?
#
loop_
_entity_poly.entity_id
_entity_poly.type
_entity_poly.pdbx_seq_one_letter_code
_entity_poly.pdbx_strand_id
1 'polypeptide(L)'
;MSSPSKSGSLFYLTQDNRFIIKTVKKSEVKVLIRMLPSYYQHVSRYKNSLVTAFLGVHCVKPIGGQKTRFIVMGNVFCSEYRIHRRFDLKGSSHGCTTDKP
;
A
#
# COMPACT_ATOMS: atom_id res chain seq x y z
N MET A 1 5.97 14.08 -2.91
CA MET A 1 4.64 13.58 -3.34
C MET A 1 4.01 12.78 -2.20
N SER A 2 3.41 13.47 -1.24
CA SER A 2 2.58 12.88 -0.20
C SER A 2 1.13 12.92 -0.65
N SER A 3 0.57 11.79 -1.08
CA SER A 3 -0.87 11.72 -1.36
C SER A 3 -1.61 11.55 -0.04
N PRO A 4 -2.46 12.51 0.39
CA PRO A 4 -3.28 12.34 1.58
C PRO A 4 -4.22 11.16 1.33
N SER A 5 -4.10 10.12 2.14
CA SER A 5 -5.13 9.07 2.12
C SER A 5 -6.27 9.47 3.03
N LYS A 6 -7.50 9.09 2.65
CA LYS A 6 -8.71 9.30 3.45
C LYS A 6 -8.59 8.74 4.88
N SER A 7 -7.69 7.78 5.10
CA SER A 7 -7.42 7.16 6.42
C SER A 7 -6.35 7.87 7.26
N GLY A 8 -5.72 8.94 6.76
CA GLY A 8 -4.61 9.63 7.41
C GLY A 8 -3.27 8.89 7.33
N SER A 9 -3.17 7.80 6.55
CA SER A 9 -1.89 7.14 6.26
C SER A 9 -1.07 7.94 5.24
N LEU A 10 0.25 7.94 5.44
CA LEU A 10 1.23 8.57 4.56
C LEU A 10 1.75 7.54 3.57
N PHE A 11 1.92 7.99 2.33
CA PHE A 11 2.49 7.22 1.24
C PHE A 11 3.77 7.89 0.77
N TYR A 12 4.82 7.09 0.60
CA TYR A 12 6.07 7.47 -0.02
C TYR A 12 6.34 6.55 -1.21
N LEU A 13 7.01 7.08 -2.21
CA LEU A 13 7.46 6.36 -3.39
C LEU A 13 8.98 6.32 -3.35
N THR A 14 9.58 5.18 -3.67
CA THR A 14 11.04 5.10 -3.82
C THR A 14 11.52 5.92 -5.02
N GLN A 15 12.79 6.31 -5.01
CA GLN A 15 13.37 7.15 -6.07
C GLN A 15 13.26 6.52 -7.47
N ASP A 16 13.37 5.20 -7.55
CA ASP A 16 13.23 4.41 -8.77
C ASP A 16 11.76 4.07 -9.10
N ASN A 17 10.79 4.58 -8.34
CA ASN A 17 9.36 4.33 -8.47
C ASN A 17 8.93 2.86 -8.35
N ARG A 18 9.82 1.94 -7.96
CA ARG A 18 9.51 0.50 -7.92
C ARG A 18 8.65 0.12 -6.71
N PHE A 19 8.78 0.84 -5.61
CA PHE A 19 8.15 0.48 -4.35
C PHE A 19 7.41 1.65 -3.72
N ILE A 20 6.30 1.30 -3.06
CA ILE A 20 5.52 2.22 -2.22
C ILE A 20 5.77 1.86 -0.76
N ILE A 21 5.99 2.88 0.06
CA ILE A 21 6.06 2.76 1.51
C ILE A 21 4.80 3.40 2.09
N LYS A 22 3.98 2.61 2.78
CA LYS A 22 2.74 3.08 3.40
C LYS A 22 2.83 3.00 4.92
N THR A 23 2.58 4.10 5.63
CA THR A 23 2.44 4.05 7.09
C THR A 23 1.13 3.37 7.48
N VAL A 24 1.18 2.55 8.52
CA VAL A 24 0.02 1.73 8.94
C VAL A 24 -0.16 1.73 10.44
N LYS A 25 -1.41 1.50 10.87
CA LYS A 25 -1.76 1.35 12.28
C LYS A 25 -1.31 -0.02 12.81
N LYS A 26 -1.16 -0.13 14.13
CA LYS A 26 -0.85 -1.42 14.80
C LYS A 26 -1.90 -2.50 14.48
N SER A 27 -3.17 -2.12 14.33
CA SER A 27 -4.26 -3.03 13.95
C SER A 27 -4.08 -3.62 12.57
N GLU A 28 -3.71 -2.80 11.57
CA GLU A 28 -3.46 -3.26 10.20
C GLU A 28 -2.27 -4.23 10.13
N VAL A 29 -1.20 -3.97 10.90
CA VAL A 29 -0.07 -4.92 11.02
C VAL A 29 -0.53 -6.26 11.60
N LYS A 30 -1.37 -6.26 12.64
CA LYS A 30 -1.93 -7.50 13.19
C LYS A 30 -2.74 -8.28 12.16
N VAL A 31 -3.53 -7.59 11.33
CA VAL A 31 -4.29 -8.22 10.25
C VAL A 31 -3.33 -8.85 9.24
N LEU A 32 -2.32 -8.11 8.78
CA LEU A 32 -1.31 -8.63 7.83
C LEU A 32 -0.62 -9.89 8.36
N ILE A 33 -0.18 -9.88 9.62
CA ILE A 33 0.48 -11.06 10.24
C ILE A 33 -0.48 -12.24 10.31
N ARG A 34 -1.75 -12.02 10.69
CA ARG A 34 -2.76 -13.09 10.77
C ARG A 34 -3.06 -13.71 9.39
N MET A 35 -3.10 -12.90 8.35
CA MET A 35 -3.38 -13.39 6.98
C MET A 35 -2.14 -13.93 6.26
N LEU A 36 -0.94 -13.77 6.82
CA LEU A 36 0.32 -14.06 6.13
C LEU A 36 0.41 -15.49 5.56
N PRO A 37 -0.01 -16.56 6.28
CA PRO A 37 0.01 -17.92 5.72
C PRO A 37 -0.88 -18.06 4.48
N SER A 38 -2.11 -17.54 4.52
CA SER A 38 -3.05 -17.60 3.41
C SER A 38 -2.61 -16.73 2.24
N TYR A 39 -2.04 -15.55 2.52
CA TYR A 39 -1.41 -14.69 1.52
C TYR A 39 -0.29 -15.43 0.80
N TYR A 40 0.63 -16.04 1.55
CA TYR A 40 1.75 -16.78 0.99
C TYR A 40 1.30 -17.94 0.09
N GLN A 41 0.32 -18.73 0.55
CA GLN A 41 -0.25 -19.81 -0.27
C GLN A 41 -0.87 -19.29 -1.57
N HIS A 42 -1.61 -18.18 -1.50
CA HIS A 42 -2.22 -17.58 -2.68
C HIS A 42 -1.18 -17.10 -3.70
N VAL A 43 -0.22 -16.27 -3.28
CA VAL A 43 0.78 -15.70 -4.21
C VAL A 43 1.76 -16.75 -4.71
N SER A 44 2.00 -17.83 -3.97
CA SER A 44 2.80 -18.97 -4.44
C SER A 44 2.06 -19.78 -5.50
N ARG A 45 0.73 -19.93 -5.37
CA ARG A 45 -0.12 -20.67 -6.31
C ARG A 45 -0.37 -19.89 -7.60
N TYR A 46 -0.57 -18.57 -7.50
CA TYR A 46 -0.97 -17.72 -8.61
C TYR A 46 0.13 -16.72 -8.98
N LYS A 47 0.94 -17.08 -9.99
CA LYS A 47 2.06 -16.24 -10.46
C LYS A 47 1.65 -14.83 -10.91
N ASN A 48 0.42 -14.68 -11.40
CA ASN A 48 -0.14 -13.40 -11.87
C ASN A 48 -1.19 -12.82 -10.90
N SER A 49 -0.99 -13.00 -9.59
CA SER A 49 -1.92 -12.44 -8.60
C SER A 49 -1.98 -10.91 -8.70
N LEU A 50 -3.19 -10.36 -8.62
CA LEU A 50 -3.43 -8.92 -8.52
C LEU A 50 -3.41 -8.42 -7.06
N VAL A 51 -3.25 -9.32 -6.09
CA VAL A 51 -3.11 -8.94 -4.69
C VAL A 51 -1.80 -8.17 -4.52
N THR A 52 -1.85 -7.11 -3.71
CA THR A 52 -0.68 -6.31 -3.37
C THR A 52 0.53 -7.17 -3.03
N ALA A 53 1.63 -6.98 -3.75
CA ALA A 53 2.91 -7.59 -3.44
C ALA A 53 3.49 -6.95 -2.17
N PHE A 54 3.22 -7.56 -1.00
CA PHE A 54 3.84 -7.19 0.26
C PHE A 54 5.29 -7.68 0.29
N LEU A 55 6.23 -6.76 0.40
CA LEU A 55 7.67 -7.04 0.41
C LEU A 55 8.25 -6.99 1.82
N GLY A 56 7.62 -6.25 2.73
CA GLY A 56 8.02 -6.21 4.12
C GLY A 56 7.06 -5.41 4.98
N VAL A 57 7.00 -5.77 6.27
CA VAL A 57 6.35 -4.96 7.31
C VAL A 57 7.39 -4.64 8.37
N HIS A 58 7.56 -3.35 8.66
CA HIS A 58 8.62 -2.86 9.52
C HIS A 58 8.07 -1.93 10.59
N CYS A 59 8.84 -1.82 11.67
CA CYS A 59 8.55 -0.88 12.74
C CYS A 59 9.83 -0.21 13.20
N VAL A 60 9.84 1.11 13.20
CA VAL A 60 10.99 1.93 13.62
C VAL A 60 10.55 2.79 14.80
N LYS A 61 11.38 2.84 15.85
CA LYS A 61 11.21 3.73 17.00
C LYS A 61 12.51 4.51 17.17
N PRO A 62 12.61 5.75 16.64
CA PRO A 62 13.78 6.58 16.87
C PRO A 62 13.87 7.01 18.33
N ILE A 63 15.08 7.34 18.78
CA ILE A 63 15.31 7.86 20.14
C ILE A 63 14.55 9.19 20.27
N GLY A 64 13.71 9.31 21.31
CA GLY A 64 12.89 10.50 21.55
C GLY A 64 11.69 10.69 20.60
N GLY A 65 11.48 9.82 19.60
CA GLY A 65 10.41 9.98 18.62
C GLY A 65 9.31 8.92 18.69
N GLN A 66 8.27 9.14 17.87
CA GLN A 66 7.11 8.25 17.82
C GLN A 66 7.43 6.95 17.08
N LYS A 67 6.85 5.85 17.57
CA LYS A 67 6.99 4.52 16.97
C LYS A 67 6.13 4.41 15.72
N THR A 68 6.77 4.36 14.56
CA THR A 68 6.12 4.27 13.25
C THR A 68 6.13 2.84 12.73
N ARG A 69 5.04 2.42 12.08
CA ARG A 69 4.93 1.14 11.37
C ARG A 69 4.65 1.43 9.92
N PHE A 70 5.27 0.67 9.04
CA PHE A 70 5.07 0.82 7.61
C PHE A 70 5.19 -0.51 6.89
N ILE A 71 4.55 -0.56 5.73
CA ILE A 71 4.64 -1.66 4.78
C ILE A 71 5.40 -1.17 3.56
N VAL A 72 6.31 -1.99 3.07
CA VAL A 72 6.92 -1.85 1.74
C VAL A 72 6.17 -2.77 0.79
N MET A 73 5.70 -2.23 -0.33
CA MET A 73 4.91 -2.96 -1.31
C MET A 73 5.30 -2.58 -2.75
N GLY A 74 5.08 -3.49 -3.69
CA GLY A 74 5.29 -3.23 -5.12
C GLY A 74 4.40 -2.09 -5.63
N ASN A 75 4.97 -1.20 -6.45
CA ASN A 75 4.21 -0.16 -7.12
C ASN A 75 3.53 -0.70 -8.39
N VAL A 76 2.20 -0.79 -8.39
CA VAL A 76 1.41 -1.21 -9.57
C VAL A 76 1.49 -0.23 -10.74
N PHE A 77 1.94 1.01 -10.49
CA PHE A 77 2.11 2.05 -11.51
C PHE A 77 3.56 2.18 -11.99
N CYS A 78 4.45 1.24 -11.63
CA CYS A 78 5.80 1.18 -12.15
C CYS A 78 5.75 0.73 -13.63
N SER A 79 5.79 1.70 -14.54
CA SER A 79 5.69 1.48 -15.99
C SER A 79 6.64 2.41 -16.72
N GLU A 80 7.21 1.94 -17.82
CA GLU A 80 7.99 2.75 -18.76
C GLU A 80 7.08 3.71 -19.57
N TYR A 81 5.77 3.45 -19.56
CA TYR A 81 4.77 4.24 -20.28
C TYR A 81 4.08 5.26 -19.38
N ARG A 82 3.76 6.42 -19.95
CA ARG A 82 3.01 7.48 -19.25
C ARG A 82 1.58 7.05 -18.93
N ILE A 83 1.23 7.08 -17.66
CA ILE A 83 -0.14 6.85 -17.19
C ILE A 83 -0.94 8.15 -17.29
N HIS A 84 -1.91 8.19 -18.21
CA HIS A 84 -2.73 9.37 -18.47
C HIS A 84 -3.88 9.56 -17.48
N ARG A 85 -4.42 8.45 -16.95
CA ARG A 85 -5.56 8.45 -16.03
C ARG A 85 -5.39 7.34 -15.00
N ARG A 86 -5.90 7.57 -13.79
CA ARG A 86 -5.89 6.60 -12.68
C ARG A 86 -7.31 6.50 -12.13
N PHE A 87 -7.69 5.29 -11.73
CA PHE A 87 -9.01 5.00 -11.17
C PHE A 87 -8.85 4.16 -9.91
N ASP A 88 -9.69 4.44 -8.90
CA ASP A 88 -9.87 3.57 -7.74
C ASP A 88 -11.28 3.00 -7.77
N LEU A 89 -11.43 1.77 -8.26
CA LEU A 89 -12.72 1.12 -8.47
C LEU A 89 -13.08 0.28 -7.24
N LYS A 90 -14.24 0.59 -6.63
CA LYS A 90 -14.74 -0.10 -5.43
C LYS A 90 -16.00 -0.92 -5.65
N GLY A 91 -16.65 -0.79 -6.82
CA GLY A 91 -17.90 -1.49 -7.16
C GLY A 91 -19.16 -0.95 -6.48
N SER A 92 -19.04 -0.08 -5.48
CA SER A 92 -20.15 0.66 -4.86
C SER A 92 -20.46 1.96 -5.59
N SER A 93 -21.71 2.44 -5.53
CA SER A 93 -22.13 3.76 -6.06
C SER A 93 -22.09 4.88 -5.01
N HIS A 94 -22.25 4.55 -3.72
CA HIS A 94 -22.33 5.53 -2.63
C HIS A 94 -20.93 5.97 -2.19
N GLY A 95 -20.69 7.30 -2.12
CA GLY A 95 -19.43 7.86 -1.61
C GLY A 95 -18.23 7.74 -2.58
N CYS A 96 -18.50 7.49 -3.86
CA CYS A 96 -17.51 7.32 -4.94
C CYS A 96 -17.35 8.58 -5.81
N THR A 97 -17.30 9.75 -5.20
CA THR A 97 -16.93 11.00 -5.87
C THR A 97 -15.49 11.36 -5.52
N THR A 98 -14.70 11.71 -6.52
CA THR A 98 -13.47 12.49 -6.32
C THR A 98 -13.88 13.94 -6.11
N ASP A 99 -13.17 14.69 -5.26
CA ASP A 99 -13.29 16.15 -5.30
C ASP A 99 -13.09 16.59 -6.75
N LYS A 100 -14.03 17.37 -7.30
CA LYS A 100 -13.88 17.93 -8.65
C LYS A 100 -12.60 18.79 -8.66
N PRO A 101 -11.89 18.85 -9.81
CA PRO A 101 -10.66 19.64 -9.93
C PRO A 101 -10.87 21.10 -9.53
#